data_AF-A0A7S0WJ04-F1
#
_entry.id   AF-A0A7S0WJ04-F1
#
_cell.length_a   1.000
_cell.length_b   1.000
_cell.length_c   1.000
_cell.angle_alpha   90.00
_cell.angle_beta   90.00
_cell.angle_gamma   90.00
#
_symmetry.space_group_name_H-M   'P 1'
#
loop_
_entity.id
_entity.type
_entity.pdbx_description
1 polymer ?
#
loop_
_entity_poly.entity_id
_entity_poly.type
_entity_poly.pdbx_seq_one_letter_code
_entity_poly.pdbx_strand_id
1 'polypeptide(L)'
;AMQQKWLATDKSSGEPRIVRKVESIEDKTQAVLRAVAAGQDIAKPDAEAAKKRKLVKPEQWKTYVLTKGPKFALERKKPATELTQEMIAKGTWRTQEFKDYNFNALGVLPAGGHLHPLLKVRTQFRKIFTQMGFEEMPTSNYVESSFWNFDALFQPQQHPARDAHDTFFLTRPAATPTDVLPQDYLARVKDVHQSGGYGSIGYGYSWKKAEAEKNLLRTHTTAVSSRMLYKLAQDGFKPARYFSIDRVFRNEAIDRTHLAEFHQVEGLVCDRGLTLGDLIGVLHEFFTRLGLPRLRFKPAYNPYTEPSMEIFSYSEQLKKWMEVGNSGMFRPEMLRPMGLPEDVNVIAWGLSLERPTMILYGIDNIRDLFGHKVNLSMIKKNPICRLGL
;
A
#
# COMPACT_ATOMS: atom_id res chain seq x y z
N ALA A 1 -39.13 -1.57 -42.31
CA ALA A 1 -40.52 -1.12 -42.54
C ALA A 1 -40.72 0.37 -42.27
N MET A 2 -40.53 0.89 -41.04
CA MET A 2 -40.70 2.32 -40.71
C MET A 2 -39.77 3.26 -41.50
N GLN A 3 -38.46 2.94 -41.59
CA GLN A 3 -37.49 3.72 -42.39
C GLN A 3 -37.80 3.74 -43.89
N GLN A 4 -38.42 2.67 -44.41
CA GLN A 4 -38.87 2.56 -45.81
C GLN A 4 -40.29 3.13 -46.01
N LYS A 5 -40.85 3.77 -44.98
CA LYS A 5 -42.21 4.36 -44.96
C LYS A 5 -43.34 3.37 -45.28
N TRP A 6 -43.11 2.06 -45.09
CA TRP A 6 -44.16 1.03 -45.29
C TRP A 6 -45.19 1.02 -44.16
N LEU A 7 -44.74 1.39 -42.95
CA LEU A 7 -45.55 1.51 -41.75
C LEU A 7 -45.40 2.94 -41.20
N ALA A 8 -46.43 3.44 -40.53
CA ALA A 8 -46.41 4.71 -39.81
C ALA A 8 -46.99 4.53 -38.40
N THR A 9 -46.55 5.35 -37.45
CA THR A 9 -47.11 5.37 -36.10
C THR A 9 -48.21 6.42 -36.05
N ASP A 10 -49.43 5.97 -35.79
CA ASP A 10 -50.57 6.82 -35.49
C ASP A 10 -50.67 7.01 -33.96
N LYS A 11 -50.78 8.25 -33.50
CA LYS A 11 -50.87 8.63 -32.08
C LYS A 11 -52.18 9.35 -31.75
N SER A 12 -53.14 9.36 -32.68
CA SER A 12 -54.41 10.06 -32.53
C SER A 12 -55.32 9.47 -31.45
N SER A 13 -55.16 8.19 -31.10
CA SER A 13 -56.02 7.46 -30.16
C SER A 13 -55.46 7.31 -28.73
N GLY A 14 -54.51 8.14 -28.30
CA GLY A 14 -53.90 8.09 -26.96
C GLY A 14 -52.86 6.99 -26.76
N GLU A 15 -53.02 5.82 -27.40
CA GLU A 15 -51.99 4.77 -27.50
C GLU A 15 -51.35 4.73 -28.90
N PRO A 16 -50.01 4.64 -29.03
CA PRO A 16 -49.36 4.60 -30.33
C PRO A 16 -49.64 3.29 -31.07
N ARG A 17 -50.38 3.36 -32.19
CA ARG A 17 -50.68 2.21 -33.06
C ARG A 17 -49.84 2.25 -34.33
N ILE A 18 -49.40 1.09 -34.81
CA ILE A 18 -48.65 0.97 -36.07
C ILE A 18 -49.65 0.67 -37.19
N VAL A 19 -49.76 1.57 -38.16
CA VAL A 19 -50.65 1.43 -39.32
C VAL A 19 -49.84 1.25 -40.59
N ARG A 20 -50.40 0.49 -41.54
CA ARG A 20 -49.83 0.31 -42.86
C ARG A 20 -50.03 1.56 -43.71
N LYS A 21 -48.97 2.05 -44.34
CA LYS A 21 -48.99 3.32 -45.11
C LYS A 21 -49.09 3.11 -46.64
N VAL A 22 -48.77 1.92 -47.13
CA VAL A 22 -48.73 1.59 -48.58
C VAL A 22 -49.51 0.31 -48.88
N GLU A 23 -50.24 0.27 -49.99
CA GLU A 23 -51.10 -0.89 -50.37
C GLU A 23 -50.32 -2.12 -50.82
N SER A 24 -49.12 -1.95 -51.39
CA SER A 24 -48.24 -3.04 -51.82
C SER A 24 -46.80 -2.82 -51.31
N ILE A 25 -46.08 -3.91 -51.08
CA ILE A 25 -44.69 -3.90 -50.61
C ILE A 25 -43.88 -4.77 -51.57
N GLU A 26 -42.81 -4.21 -52.11
CA GLU A 26 -41.82 -4.95 -52.90
C GLU A 26 -40.56 -5.17 -52.06
N ASP A 27 -40.23 -6.43 -51.77
CA ASP A 27 -39.02 -6.78 -51.03
C ASP A 27 -37.79 -6.86 -51.94
N LYS A 28 -37.25 -5.68 -52.24
CA LYS A 28 -36.00 -5.53 -53.00
C LYS A 28 -34.81 -6.22 -52.32
N THR A 29 -34.81 -6.35 -50.99
CA THR A 29 -33.71 -7.02 -50.27
C THR A 29 -33.74 -8.52 -50.56
N GLN A 30 -34.92 -9.14 -50.53
CA GLN A 30 -35.07 -10.56 -50.84
C GLN A 30 -34.72 -10.88 -52.31
N ALA A 31 -35.13 -10.03 -53.25
CA ALA A 31 -34.80 -10.19 -54.66
C ALA A 31 -33.28 -10.18 -54.89
N VAL A 32 -32.56 -9.21 -54.29
CA VAL A 32 -31.10 -9.11 -54.36
C VAL A 32 -30.42 -10.36 -53.77
N LEU A 33 -30.86 -10.86 -52.61
CA LEU A 33 -30.25 -12.05 -52.00
C LEU A 33 -30.50 -13.33 -52.81
N ARG A 34 -31.67 -13.46 -53.46
CA ARG A 34 -31.94 -14.59 -54.36
C ARG A 34 -31.05 -14.57 -55.61
N ALA A 35 -30.80 -13.39 -56.18
CA ALA A 35 -29.87 -13.22 -57.31
C ALA A 35 -28.44 -13.63 -56.92
N VAL A 36 -27.96 -13.18 -55.74
CA VAL A 36 -26.64 -13.59 -55.22
C VAL A 36 -26.55 -15.10 -55.00
N ALA A 37 -27.58 -15.73 -54.44
CA ALA A 37 -27.61 -17.18 -54.23
C ALA A 37 -27.64 -17.98 -55.54
N ALA A 38 -28.19 -17.41 -56.61
CA ALA A 38 -28.19 -17.99 -57.95
C ALA A 38 -26.88 -17.73 -58.73
N GLY A 39 -25.88 -17.08 -58.12
CA GLY A 39 -24.61 -16.75 -58.75
C GLY A 39 -24.70 -15.62 -59.78
N GLN A 40 -25.76 -14.80 -59.75
CA GLN A 40 -25.93 -13.67 -60.65
C GLN A 40 -25.27 -12.40 -60.09
N ASP A 41 -24.77 -11.56 -60.98
CA ASP A 41 -24.21 -10.26 -60.62
C ASP A 41 -25.29 -9.31 -60.10
N ILE A 42 -24.99 -8.64 -59.00
CA ILE A 42 -25.84 -7.58 -58.43
C ILE A 42 -25.15 -6.22 -58.55
N ALA A 43 -25.93 -5.14 -58.57
CA ALA A 43 -25.38 -3.80 -58.65
C ALA A 43 -24.51 -3.47 -57.42
N LYS A 44 -23.38 -2.78 -57.66
CA LYS A 44 -22.43 -2.38 -56.61
C LYS A 44 -23.06 -1.68 -55.38
N PRO A 45 -24.06 -0.78 -55.53
CA PRO A 45 -24.73 -0.16 -54.39
C PRO A 45 -25.49 -1.16 -53.51
N ASP A 46 -26.15 -2.15 -54.13
CA ASP A 46 -26.92 -3.18 -53.43
C ASP A 46 -25.99 -4.15 -52.68
N ALA A 47 -24.84 -4.48 -53.27
CA ALA A 47 -23.80 -5.30 -52.63
C ALA A 47 -23.24 -4.63 -51.37
N GLU A 48 -22.90 -3.33 -51.43
CA GLU A 48 -22.40 -2.59 -50.26
C GLU A 48 -23.48 -2.43 -49.18
N ALA A 49 -24.74 -2.19 -49.57
CA ALA A 49 -25.86 -2.13 -48.64
C ALA A 49 -26.09 -3.49 -47.94
N ALA A 50 -26.06 -4.59 -48.68
CA ALA A 50 -26.21 -5.95 -48.14
C ALA A 50 -25.04 -6.33 -47.21
N LYS A 51 -23.80 -5.94 -47.57
CA LYS A 51 -22.60 -6.12 -46.74
C LYS A 51 -22.69 -5.33 -45.44
N LYS A 52 -23.06 -4.03 -45.49
CA LYS A 52 -23.26 -3.18 -44.30
C LYS A 52 -24.34 -3.74 -43.37
N ARG A 53 -25.38 -4.35 -43.94
CA ARG A 53 -26.47 -5.03 -43.21
C ARG A 53 -26.14 -6.45 -42.76
N LYS A 54 -24.93 -6.95 -43.03
CA LYS A 54 -24.45 -8.31 -42.69
C LYS A 54 -25.27 -9.45 -43.34
N LEU A 55 -25.89 -9.19 -44.49
CA LEU A 55 -26.69 -10.19 -45.23
C LEU A 55 -25.86 -11.04 -46.19
N VAL A 56 -24.71 -10.52 -46.62
CA VAL A 56 -23.71 -11.23 -47.44
C VAL A 56 -22.32 -11.01 -46.84
N LYS A 57 -21.41 -11.96 -47.04
CA LYS A 57 -20.00 -11.86 -46.65
C LYS A 57 -19.13 -12.03 -47.89
N PRO A 58 -18.15 -11.14 -48.14
CA PRO A 58 -17.20 -11.33 -49.21
C PRO A 58 -16.26 -12.49 -48.86
N GLU A 59 -16.13 -13.46 -49.76
CA GLU A 59 -15.10 -14.49 -49.69
C GLU A 59 -13.93 -14.06 -50.60
N GLN A 60 -12.72 -13.97 -50.03
CA GLN A 60 -11.54 -13.58 -50.77
C GLN A 60 -10.60 -14.78 -50.95
N TRP A 61 -10.39 -15.15 -52.20
CA TRP A 61 -9.42 -16.17 -52.59
C TRP A 61 -8.11 -15.47 -52.95
N LYS A 62 -7.03 -15.78 -52.23
CA LYS A 62 -5.69 -15.25 -52.52
C LYS A 62 -4.87 -16.33 -53.20
N THR A 63 -4.60 -16.14 -54.49
CA THR A 63 -3.70 -16.99 -55.27
C THR A 63 -2.33 -16.31 -55.36
N TYR A 64 -1.27 -17.06 -55.08
CA TYR A 64 0.11 -16.57 -55.22
C TYR A 64 0.77 -17.26 -56.41
N VAL A 65 1.32 -16.44 -57.31
CA VAL A 65 2.20 -16.92 -58.39
C VAL A 65 3.64 -16.71 -57.93
N LEU A 66 4.35 -17.78 -57.61
CA LEU A 66 5.73 -17.74 -57.15
C LEU A 66 6.67 -17.68 -58.34
N THR A 67 7.51 -16.64 -58.39
CA THR A 67 8.56 -16.47 -59.40
C THR A 67 9.94 -16.44 -58.74
N LYS A 68 10.98 -16.83 -59.48
CA LYS A 68 12.36 -16.78 -58.98
C LYS A 68 12.83 -15.33 -58.93
N GLY A 69 13.04 -14.80 -57.73
CA GLY A 69 13.61 -13.46 -57.53
C GLY A 69 15.13 -13.43 -57.67
N PRO A 70 15.75 -12.24 -57.64
CA PRO A 70 17.21 -12.06 -57.79
C PRO A 70 18.04 -12.69 -56.65
N LYS A 71 17.41 -12.99 -55.50
CA LYS A 71 18.03 -13.70 -54.37
C LYS A 71 17.69 -15.20 -54.33
N PHE A 72 17.17 -15.76 -55.43
CA PHE A 72 16.88 -17.19 -55.51
C PHE A 72 18.20 -17.99 -55.46
N ALA A 73 18.34 -18.83 -54.43
CA ALA A 73 19.46 -19.74 -54.28
C ALA A 73 18.92 -21.14 -53.94
N LEU A 74 19.53 -22.17 -54.52
CA LEU A 74 19.18 -23.58 -54.28
C LEU A 74 19.57 -24.03 -52.87
N GLU A 75 20.57 -23.36 -52.27
CA GLU A 75 21.03 -23.60 -50.92
C GLU A 75 20.90 -22.34 -50.06
N ARG A 76 20.33 -22.51 -48.87
CA ARG A 76 20.13 -21.41 -47.92
C ARG A 76 21.39 -21.22 -47.09
N LYS A 77 22.22 -20.22 -47.42
CA LYS A 77 23.35 -19.81 -46.57
C LYS A 77 22.79 -19.33 -45.22
N LYS A 78 23.20 -19.96 -44.12
CA LYS A 78 22.86 -19.50 -42.76
C LYS A 78 23.88 -18.42 -42.37
N PRO A 79 23.48 -17.14 -42.25
CA PRO A 79 24.40 -16.10 -41.79
C PRO A 79 24.84 -16.38 -40.35
N ALA A 80 26.04 -15.93 -39.99
CA ALA A 80 26.52 -16.03 -38.62
C ALA A 80 25.65 -15.17 -37.69
N THR A 81 25.31 -15.69 -36.51
CA THR A 81 24.46 -15.00 -35.53
C THR A 81 25.25 -14.17 -34.53
N GLU A 82 26.45 -14.64 -34.17
CA GLU A 82 27.29 -14.00 -33.16
C GLU A 82 28.76 -14.02 -33.62
N LEU A 83 29.52 -13.05 -33.12
CA LEU A 83 30.95 -12.98 -33.32
C LEU A 83 31.64 -13.90 -32.30
N THR A 84 32.40 -14.90 -32.75
CA THR A 84 33.13 -15.81 -31.87
C THR A 84 34.60 -15.42 -31.75
N GLN A 85 35.24 -15.83 -30.65
CA GLN A 85 36.67 -15.60 -30.42
C GLN A 85 37.54 -16.17 -31.56
N GLU A 86 37.18 -17.33 -32.10
CA GLU A 86 37.89 -17.98 -33.21
C GLU A 86 37.80 -17.18 -34.52
N MET A 87 36.63 -16.57 -34.79
CA MET A 87 36.46 -15.72 -35.96
C MET A 87 37.36 -14.49 -35.88
N ILE A 88 37.48 -13.89 -34.68
CA ILE A 88 38.38 -12.77 -34.41
C ILE A 88 39.83 -13.19 -34.64
N ALA A 89 40.24 -14.32 -34.06
CA ALA A 89 41.61 -14.83 -34.16
C ALA A 89 42.03 -15.17 -35.61
N LYS A 90 41.10 -15.71 -36.42
CA LYS A 90 41.36 -16.10 -37.81
C LYS A 90 41.05 -15.00 -38.83
N GLY A 91 40.48 -13.87 -38.42
CA GLY A 91 40.07 -12.77 -39.31
C GLY A 91 38.85 -13.08 -40.21
N THR A 92 38.20 -14.23 -40.04
CA THR A 92 37.09 -14.69 -40.90
C THR A 92 35.82 -13.86 -40.75
N TRP A 93 35.69 -13.09 -39.68
CA TRP A 93 34.59 -12.15 -39.46
C TRP A 93 34.50 -11.05 -40.53
N ARG A 94 35.60 -10.73 -41.22
CA ARG A 94 35.62 -9.68 -42.26
C ARG A 94 34.88 -10.09 -43.54
N THR A 95 34.80 -11.38 -43.80
CA THR A 95 34.26 -11.94 -45.06
C THR A 95 32.92 -12.64 -44.88
N GLN A 96 32.49 -12.86 -43.63
CA GLN A 96 31.27 -13.60 -43.31
C GLN A 96 30.07 -12.65 -43.18
N GLU A 97 28.91 -13.06 -43.70
CA GLU A 97 27.67 -12.29 -43.61
C GLU A 97 26.97 -12.59 -42.27
N PHE A 98 26.69 -11.54 -41.50
CA PHE A 98 26.02 -11.64 -40.20
C PHE A 98 24.53 -11.33 -40.34
N LYS A 99 23.73 -11.97 -39.49
CA LYS A 99 22.31 -11.63 -39.37
C LYS A 99 22.18 -10.27 -38.67
N ASP A 100 21.40 -9.37 -39.25
CA ASP A 100 21.09 -8.08 -38.61
C ASP A 100 20.50 -8.27 -37.21
N TYR A 101 21.02 -7.52 -36.25
CA TYR A 101 20.50 -7.52 -34.89
C TYR A 101 19.18 -6.76 -34.84
N ASN A 102 18.15 -7.37 -34.24
CA ASN A 102 16.85 -6.73 -34.09
C ASN A 102 16.86 -5.76 -32.92
N PHE A 103 17.21 -4.49 -33.17
CA PHE A 103 17.19 -3.42 -32.17
C PHE A 103 15.78 -3.05 -31.67
N ASN A 104 14.71 -3.56 -32.29
CA ASN A 104 13.34 -3.34 -31.84
C ASN A 104 12.89 -4.35 -30.77
N ALA A 105 13.70 -5.38 -30.48
CA ALA A 105 13.41 -6.34 -29.42
C ALA A 105 13.99 -5.89 -28.08
N LEU A 106 13.28 -6.19 -26.98
CA LEU A 106 13.85 -6.04 -25.65
C LEU A 106 14.99 -7.03 -25.46
N GLY A 107 16.11 -6.55 -24.92
CA GLY A 107 17.24 -7.39 -24.55
C GLY A 107 16.89 -8.35 -23.41
N VAL A 108 17.77 -9.33 -23.19
CA VAL A 108 17.64 -10.25 -22.06
C VAL A 108 17.96 -9.49 -20.77
N LEU A 109 17.03 -9.49 -19.83
CA LEU A 109 17.26 -8.89 -18.52
C LEU A 109 18.30 -9.73 -17.75
N PRO A 110 19.36 -9.10 -17.20
CA PRO A 110 20.34 -9.83 -16.41
C PRO A 110 19.69 -10.41 -15.16
N ALA A 111 20.12 -11.61 -14.77
CA ALA A 111 19.73 -12.20 -13.49
C ALA A 111 20.40 -11.43 -12.34
N GLY A 112 19.66 -11.13 -11.28
CA GLY A 112 20.16 -10.40 -10.13
C GLY A 112 19.30 -10.61 -8.88
N GLY A 113 19.80 -10.15 -7.73
CA GLY A 113 19.05 -10.11 -6.50
C GLY A 113 17.97 -9.03 -6.53
N HIS A 114 16.85 -9.26 -5.85
CA HIS A 114 15.75 -8.29 -5.77
C HIS A 114 15.36 -8.07 -4.31
N LEU A 115 15.28 -6.80 -3.91
CA LEU A 115 14.78 -6.41 -2.60
C LEU A 115 13.27 -6.24 -2.62
N HIS A 116 12.61 -6.69 -1.55
CA HIS A 116 11.18 -6.55 -1.39
C HIS A 116 10.76 -5.06 -1.35
N PRO A 117 9.70 -4.63 -2.07
CA PRO A 117 9.30 -3.22 -2.16
C PRO A 117 9.09 -2.55 -0.79
N LEU A 118 8.40 -3.24 0.13
CA LEU A 118 8.19 -2.77 1.52
C LEU A 118 9.51 -2.52 2.26
N LEU A 119 10.52 -3.38 2.06
CA LEU A 119 11.82 -3.24 2.72
C LEU A 119 12.66 -2.11 2.11
N LYS A 120 12.50 -1.84 0.81
CA LYS A 120 13.09 -0.64 0.18
C LYS A 120 12.52 0.63 0.81
N VAL A 121 11.20 0.68 1.02
CA VAL A 121 10.54 1.82 1.67
C VAL A 121 10.97 1.94 3.12
N ARG A 122 11.01 0.83 3.87
CA ARG A 122 11.57 0.79 5.25
C ARG A 122 12.96 1.43 5.32
N THR A 123 13.81 1.12 4.35
CA THR A 123 15.18 1.67 4.27
C THR A 123 15.17 3.18 4.09
N GLN A 124 14.26 3.74 3.28
CA GLN A 124 14.12 5.19 3.12
C GLN A 124 13.59 5.86 4.38
N PHE A 125 12.56 5.30 5.02
CA PHE A 125 12.07 5.81 6.31
C PHE A 125 13.18 5.86 7.36
N ARG A 126 13.94 4.76 7.51
CA ARG A 126 15.09 4.68 8.40
C ARG A 126 16.12 5.77 8.09
N LYS A 127 16.44 5.98 6.82
CA LYS A 127 17.37 7.02 6.37
C LYS A 127 16.88 8.44 6.74
N ILE A 128 15.59 8.73 6.55
CA ILE A 128 15.00 10.02 6.90
C ILE A 128 15.14 10.28 8.40
N PHE A 129 14.79 9.30 9.25
CA PHE A 129 14.96 9.41 10.70
C PHE A 129 16.41 9.67 11.10
N THR A 130 17.35 8.88 10.57
CA THR A 130 18.79 9.07 10.86
C THR A 130 19.28 10.44 10.43
N GLN A 131 18.84 10.96 9.27
CA GLN A 131 19.18 12.31 8.81
C GLN A 131 18.57 13.42 9.65
N MET A 132 17.46 13.15 10.36
CA MET A 132 16.84 14.07 11.32
C MET A 132 17.44 13.96 12.73
N GLY A 133 18.46 13.12 12.91
CA GLY A 133 19.16 12.92 14.18
C GLY A 133 18.42 12.01 15.16
N PHE A 134 17.55 11.11 14.67
CA PHE A 134 16.87 10.12 15.51
C PHE A 134 17.72 8.85 15.64
N GLU A 135 17.70 8.28 16.85
CA GLU A 135 18.33 7.01 17.20
C GLU A 135 17.31 5.86 17.10
N GLU A 136 17.73 4.73 16.53
CA GLU A 136 16.85 3.57 16.33
C GLU A 136 16.71 2.77 17.63
N MET A 137 15.48 2.56 18.09
CA MET A 137 15.19 1.77 19.29
C MET A 137 15.27 0.27 18.99
N PRO A 138 15.76 -0.54 19.95
CA PRO A 138 15.72 -1.99 19.83
C PRO A 138 14.29 -2.52 19.98
N THR A 139 13.81 -3.24 18.97
CA THR A 139 12.44 -3.77 18.91
C THR A 139 12.41 -5.30 18.95
N SER A 140 13.44 -5.94 19.51
CA SER A 140 13.68 -7.39 19.45
C SER A 140 12.74 -8.25 20.32
N ASN A 141 11.47 -7.87 20.40
CA ASN A 141 10.43 -8.54 21.17
C ASN A 141 9.07 -8.42 20.45
N TYR A 142 8.57 -9.54 19.90
CA TYR A 142 7.18 -9.60 19.41
C TYR A 142 6.18 -9.82 20.54
N VAL A 143 6.60 -10.57 21.55
CA VAL A 143 5.83 -10.79 22.76
C VAL A 143 6.09 -9.63 23.71
N GLU A 144 5.02 -9.07 24.25
CA GLU A 144 5.07 -8.01 25.24
C GLU A 144 4.12 -8.35 26.41
N SER A 145 4.47 -7.91 27.62
CA SER A 145 3.53 -8.00 28.73
C SER A 145 2.46 -6.91 28.59
N SER A 146 1.24 -7.20 29.04
CA SER A 146 0.14 -6.24 29.02
C SER A 146 0.47 -4.98 29.82
N PHE A 147 1.33 -5.11 30.83
CA PHE A 147 1.91 -3.97 31.53
C PHE A 147 2.60 -2.99 30.57
N TRP A 148 3.62 -3.42 29.81
CA TRP A 148 4.38 -2.51 28.93
C TRP A 148 3.58 -2.07 27.71
N ASN A 149 2.70 -2.94 27.22
CA ASN A 149 1.89 -2.66 26.04
C ASN A 149 0.71 -1.73 26.35
N PHE A 150 0.15 -1.73 27.56
CA PHE A 150 -1.03 -0.93 27.88
C PHE A 150 -0.88 -0.11 29.17
N ASP A 151 -0.64 -0.76 30.32
CA ASP A 151 -0.70 -0.10 31.63
C ASP A 151 0.38 1.01 31.76
N ALA A 152 1.59 0.75 31.28
CA ALA A 152 2.71 1.69 31.25
C ALA A 152 2.48 2.91 30.35
N LEU A 153 1.52 2.82 29.42
CA LEU A 153 1.09 3.93 28.58
C LEU A 153 -0.04 4.73 29.21
N PHE A 154 -0.47 4.39 30.43
CA PHE A 154 -1.69 4.96 31.01
C PHE A 154 -2.96 4.62 30.21
N GLN A 155 -2.99 3.45 29.56
CA GLN A 155 -4.22 2.94 28.94
C GLN A 155 -4.99 2.06 29.93
N PRO A 156 -6.29 2.32 30.20
CA PRO A 156 -7.03 1.66 31.27
C PRO A 156 -7.24 0.15 30.98
N GLN A 157 -7.37 -0.66 32.03
CA GLN A 157 -7.54 -2.12 31.91
C GLN A 157 -8.85 -2.54 31.23
N GLN A 158 -9.90 -1.73 31.36
CA GLN A 158 -11.20 -1.92 30.73
C GLN A 158 -11.28 -1.37 29.29
N HIS A 159 -10.15 -0.95 28.70
CA HIS A 159 -10.16 -0.40 27.35
C HIS A 159 -10.48 -1.49 26.31
N PRO A 160 -11.40 -1.26 25.35
CA PRO A 160 -11.82 -2.26 24.35
C PRO A 160 -10.66 -2.89 23.58
N ALA A 161 -9.65 -2.09 23.21
CA ALA A 161 -8.45 -2.62 22.54
C ALA A 161 -7.70 -3.73 23.32
N ARG A 162 -7.96 -3.93 24.62
CA ARG A 162 -7.41 -5.03 25.44
C ARG A 162 -8.27 -6.29 25.38
N ASP A 163 -9.40 -6.27 24.69
CA ASP A 163 -10.25 -7.44 24.52
C ASP A 163 -9.62 -8.45 23.56
N ALA A 164 -9.96 -9.72 23.76
CA ALA A 164 -9.48 -10.81 22.90
C ALA A 164 -9.93 -10.67 21.43
N HIS A 165 -10.96 -9.84 21.18
CA HIS A 165 -11.40 -9.51 19.83
C HIS A 165 -10.42 -8.57 19.10
N ASP A 166 -9.64 -7.76 19.81
CA ASP A 166 -8.71 -6.79 19.21
C ASP A 166 -7.23 -7.19 19.37
N THR A 167 -6.91 -7.96 20.42
CA THR A 167 -5.53 -8.32 20.79
C THR A 167 -5.29 -9.82 20.82
N PHE A 168 -4.15 -10.27 20.26
CA PHE A 168 -3.69 -11.65 20.35
C PHE A 168 -2.98 -11.90 21.69
N PHE A 169 -3.70 -12.50 22.65
CA PHE A 169 -3.11 -13.01 23.88
C PHE A 169 -2.44 -14.36 23.69
N LEU A 170 -1.36 -14.60 24.43
CA LEU A 170 -0.63 -15.85 24.37
C LEU A 170 -1.23 -16.92 25.27
N THR A 171 -1.21 -18.16 24.79
CA THR A 171 -1.44 -19.35 25.62
C THR A 171 -0.14 -19.86 26.25
N ARG A 172 1.00 -19.69 25.57
CA ARG A 172 2.34 -20.05 26.06
C ARG A 172 3.43 -19.13 25.46
N PRO A 173 4.22 -18.41 26.25
CA PRO A 173 4.04 -18.17 27.70
C PRO A 173 2.85 -17.23 27.96
N ALA A 174 1.83 -17.68 28.71
CA ALA A 174 0.59 -16.90 28.93
C ALA A 174 0.77 -15.66 29.80
N ALA A 175 1.69 -15.69 30.75
CA ALA A 175 1.93 -14.61 31.68
C ALA A 175 3.41 -14.44 31.98
N THR A 176 3.82 -13.19 32.18
CA THR A 176 5.11 -12.83 32.75
C THR A 176 4.86 -12.33 34.17
N PRO A 177 5.37 -13.01 35.21
CA PRO A 177 5.20 -12.57 36.59
C PRO A 177 5.66 -11.13 36.73
N THR A 178 4.82 -10.26 37.29
CA THR A 178 5.20 -8.85 37.46
C THR A 178 6.33 -8.67 38.48
N ASP A 179 6.74 -9.72 39.20
CA ASP A 179 7.92 -9.73 40.07
C ASP A 179 9.22 -9.47 39.29
N VAL A 180 9.24 -9.71 37.97
CA VAL A 180 10.38 -9.35 37.10
C VAL A 180 10.36 -7.87 36.68
N LEU A 181 9.27 -7.15 36.92
CA LEU A 181 9.17 -5.72 36.64
C LEU A 181 9.74 -4.91 37.81
N PRO A 182 10.19 -3.67 37.58
CA PRO A 182 10.58 -2.77 38.66
C PRO A 182 9.38 -2.51 39.59
N GLN A 183 9.45 -3.01 40.82
CA GLN A 183 8.31 -3.00 41.75
C GLN A 183 7.86 -1.57 42.09
N ASP A 184 8.82 -0.65 42.25
CA ASP A 184 8.52 0.76 42.52
C ASP A 184 7.76 1.41 41.37
N TYR A 185 8.10 1.06 40.12
CA TYR A 185 7.41 1.58 38.95
C TYR A 185 6.00 0.99 38.84
N LEU A 186 5.86 -0.32 39.06
CA LEU A 186 4.57 -1.01 39.08
C LEU A 186 3.61 -0.39 40.11
N ALA A 187 4.10 -0.10 41.32
CA ALA A 187 3.32 0.54 42.36
C ALA A 187 2.85 1.95 41.94
N ARG A 188 3.75 2.78 41.42
CA ARG A 188 3.39 4.14 40.93
C ARG A 188 2.37 4.10 39.80
N VAL A 189 2.52 3.17 38.84
CA VAL A 189 1.54 3.00 37.75
C VAL A 189 0.19 2.58 38.33
N LYS A 190 0.16 1.58 39.21
CA LYS A 190 -1.07 1.15 39.88
C LYS A 190 -1.76 2.32 40.59
N ASP A 191 -1.05 3.10 41.38
CA ASP A 191 -1.63 4.19 42.17
C ASP A 191 -2.22 5.29 41.27
N VAL A 192 -1.49 5.66 40.21
CA VAL A 192 -1.94 6.70 39.26
C VAL A 192 -3.15 6.25 38.45
N HIS A 193 -3.21 4.97 38.07
CA HIS A 193 -4.39 4.42 37.40
C HIS A 193 -5.62 4.39 38.32
N GLN A 194 -5.47 4.00 39.58
CA GLN A 194 -6.61 3.81 40.49
C GLN A 194 -7.09 5.12 41.12
N SER A 195 -6.18 5.83 41.79
CA SER A 195 -6.48 6.98 42.66
C SER A 195 -6.00 8.31 42.09
N GLY A 196 -5.29 8.30 40.96
CA GLY A 196 -4.70 9.50 40.38
C GLY A 196 -3.36 9.86 41.00
N GLY A 197 -2.81 10.97 40.54
CA GLY A 197 -1.47 11.44 40.86
C GLY A 197 -0.96 12.42 39.80
N TYR A 198 0.08 13.20 40.13
CA TYR A 198 0.71 14.15 39.19
C TYR A 198 -0.27 15.15 38.56
N GLY A 199 -1.27 15.60 39.33
CA GLY A 199 -2.32 16.53 38.88
C GLY A 199 -3.54 15.87 38.21
N SER A 200 -3.52 14.54 38.04
CA SER A 200 -4.63 13.76 37.48
C SER A 200 -5.47 13.09 38.55
N ILE A 201 -6.76 12.88 38.26
CA ILE A 201 -7.70 12.12 39.11
C ILE A 201 -7.61 10.59 38.88
N GLY A 202 -6.80 10.15 37.92
CA GLY A 202 -6.72 8.74 37.53
C GLY A 202 -8.00 8.28 36.82
N TYR A 203 -8.20 6.95 36.77
CA TYR A 203 -9.38 6.35 36.14
C TYR A 203 -10.45 5.87 37.14
N GLY A 204 -10.18 5.91 38.45
CA GLY A 204 -11.18 5.58 39.47
C GLY A 204 -11.64 4.11 39.47
N TYR A 205 -10.79 3.17 39.07
CA TYR A 205 -11.10 1.73 39.06
C TYR A 205 -10.08 0.93 39.88
N SER A 206 -10.35 -0.36 40.12
CA SER A 206 -9.40 -1.26 40.77
C SER A 206 -8.46 -1.89 39.75
N TRP A 207 -7.18 -1.53 39.81
CA TRP A 207 -6.13 -2.02 38.94
C TRP A 207 -5.70 -3.44 39.39
N LYS A 208 -5.76 -4.39 38.47
CA LYS A 208 -5.50 -5.81 38.73
C LYS A 208 -4.12 -6.22 38.23
N LYS A 209 -3.27 -6.74 39.15
CA LYS A 209 -1.95 -7.30 38.84
C LYS A 209 -2.03 -8.39 37.76
N ALA A 210 -2.99 -9.30 37.88
CA ALA A 210 -3.20 -10.40 36.95
C ALA A 210 -3.47 -9.95 35.49
N GLU A 211 -4.07 -8.77 35.28
CA GLU A 211 -4.33 -8.23 33.94
C GLU A 211 -3.06 -7.68 33.28
N ALA A 212 -2.13 -7.16 34.09
CA ALA A 212 -0.85 -6.65 33.62
C ALA A 212 0.16 -7.76 33.30
N GLU A 213 0.01 -8.93 33.94
CA GLU A 213 0.87 -10.10 33.75
C GLU A 213 0.60 -10.85 32.44
N LYS A 214 -0.60 -10.70 31.85
CA LYS A 214 -0.95 -11.38 30.60
C LYS A 214 0.02 -10.99 29.49
N ASN A 215 0.57 -11.98 28.80
CA ASN A 215 1.40 -11.76 27.62
C ASN A 215 0.56 -11.74 26.36
N LEU A 216 0.97 -10.90 25.42
CA LEU A 216 0.32 -10.68 24.14
C LEU A 216 1.37 -10.51 23.03
N LEU A 217 0.94 -10.61 21.79
CA LEU A 217 1.71 -10.08 20.66
C LEU A 217 1.53 -8.56 20.63
N ARG A 218 2.63 -7.82 20.61
CA ARG A 218 2.59 -6.35 20.70
C ARG A 218 1.66 -5.74 19.66
N THR A 219 0.80 -4.83 20.10
CA THR A 219 -0.25 -4.24 19.25
C THR A 219 0.18 -2.96 18.53
N HIS A 220 1.24 -2.34 19.05
CA HIS A 220 1.86 -1.11 18.53
C HIS A 220 3.29 -0.98 19.06
N THR A 221 4.14 -0.24 18.35
CA THR A 221 5.53 0.01 18.74
C THR A 221 5.67 0.94 19.93
N THR A 222 4.59 1.58 20.38
CA THR A 222 4.57 2.48 21.53
C THR A 222 4.94 1.77 22.84
N ALA A 223 4.80 0.45 22.90
CA ALA A 223 5.31 -0.36 23.98
C ALA A 223 6.86 -0.36 24.05
N VAL A 224 7.54 -0.28 22.90
CA VAL A 224 8.99 -0.13 22.83
C VAL A 224 9.39 1.27 23.31
N SER A 225 8.63 2.29 22.90
CA SER A 225 8.80 3.67 23.35
C SER A 225 8.69 3.81 24.86
N SER A 226 7.71 3.15 25.50
CA SER A 226 7.55 3.20 26.96
C SER A 226 8.74 2.57 27.70
N ARG A 227 9.27 1.45 27.21
CA ARG A 227 10.49 0.82 27.74
C ARG A 227 11.70 1.75 27.61
N MET A 228 11.86 2.39 26.46
CA MET A 228 12.99 3.31 26.21
C MET A 228 12.90 4.57 27.05
N LEU A 229 11.71 5.16 27.19
CA LEU A 229 11.48 6.33 28.06
C LEU A 229 11.69 6.00 29.53
N TYR A 230 11.23 4.83 29.99
CA TYR A 230 11.49 4.38 31.35
C TYR A 230 12.99 4.22 31.61
N LYS A 231 13.73 3.60 30.69
CA LYS A 231 15.18 3.47 30.78
C LYS A 231 15.87 4.83 30.81
N LEU A 232 15.49 5.75 29.93
CA LEU A 232 16.01 7.12 29.89
C LEU A 232 15.79 7.86 31.22
N ALA A 233 14.65 7.61 31.88
CA ALA A 233 14.38 8.17 33.20
C ALA A 233 15.32 7.62 34.29
N GLN A 234 15.69 6.34 34.22
CA GLN A 234 16.58 5.72 35.21
C GLN A 234 18.05 6.12 35.00
N ASP A 235 18.49 6.27 33.75
CA ASP A 235 19.89 6.58 33.40
C ASP A 235 20.24 8.08 33.61
N GLY A 236 19.28 8.89 34.04
CA GLY A 236 19.37 10.34 34.15
C GLY A 236 18.92 11.03 32.86
N PHE A 237 17.95 11.94 32.98
CA PHE A 237 17.33 12.57 31.81
C PHE A 237 18.34 13.31 30.94
N LYS A 238 18.32 12.98 29.64
CA LYS A 238 18.98 13.72 28.55
C LYS A 238 17.99 13.84 27.39
N PRO A 239 17.96 14.97 26.67
CA PRO A 239 17.14 15.10 25.48
C PRO A 239 17.44 13.99 24.49
N ALA A 240 16.40 13.37 23.94
CA ALA A 240 16.53 12.21 23.07
C ALA A 240 15.50 12.23 21.94
N ARG A 241 15.90 11.67 20.80
CA ARG A 241 15.05 11.49 19.62
C ARG A 241 15.12 10.02 19.23
N TYR A 242 14.01 9.32 19.32
CA TYR A 242 13.98 7.89 19.09
C TYR A 242 13.01 7.53 17.97
N PHE A 243 13.35 6.51 17.19
CA PHE A 243 12.44 5.94 16.20
C PHE A 243 12.49 4.43 16.20
N SER A 244 11.43 3.80 15.71
CA SER A 244 11.42 2.37 15.42
C SER A 244 10.58 2.07 14.19
N ILE A 245 10.93 1.00 13.48
CA ILE A 245 10.13 0.48 12.38
C ILE A 245 10.04 -1.02 12.53
N ASP A 246 8.92 -1.52 13.03
CA ASP A 246 8.79 -2.95 13.27
C ASP A 246 7.35 -3.45 13.20
N ARG A 247 7.22 -4.78 13.16
CA ARG A 247 5.94 -5.46 12.98
C ARG A 247 5.10 -5.47 14.24
N VAL A 248 3.82 -5.21 14.12
CA VAL A 248 2.82 -5.23 15.18
C VAL A 248 1.67 -6.14 14.78
N PHE A 249 0.91 -6.59 15.78
CA PHE A 249 -0.12 -7.62 15.61
C PHE A 249 -1.44 -7.15 16.18
N ARG A 250 -2.52 -7.25 15.40
CA ARG A 250 -3.87 -6.88 15.83
C ARG A 250 -4.84 -7.95 15.38
N ASN A 251 -5.76 -8.34 16.25
CA ASN A 251 -6.77 -9.36 15.94
C ASN A 251 -7.93 -8.76 15.13
N GLU A 252 -7.61 -7.96 14.12
CA GLU A 252 -8.59 -7.35 13.23
C GLU A 252 -8.93 -8.30 12.09
N ALA A 253 -10.16 -8.21 11.60
CA ALA A 253 -10.59 -8.98 10.43
C ALA A 253 -9.75 -8.59 9.21
N ILE A 254 -9.13 -9.59 8.55
CA ILE A 254 -8.29 -9.37 7.37
C ILE A 254 -9.16 -8.91 6.20
N ASP A 255 -8.86 -7.74 5.65
CA ASP A 255 -9.54 -7.19 4.49
C ASP A 255 -8.54 -6.73 3.40
N ARG A 256 -8.96 -5.81 2.52
CA ARG A 256 -8.10 -5.29 1.43
C ARG A 256 -7.04 -4.30 1.91
N THR A 257 -7.25 -3.71 3.09
CA THR A 257 -6.49 -2.60 3.69
C THR A 257 -5.88 -2.93 5.05
N HIS A 258 -6.39 -3.95 5.74
CA HIS A 258 -5.97 -4.37 7.07
C HIS A 258 -5.46 -5.81 7.04
N LEU A 259 -4.34 -6.02 7.73
CA LEU A 259 -3.74 -7.32 8.00
C LEU A 259 -3.66 -7.53 9.50
N ALA A 260 -3.71 -8.80 9.92
CA ALA A 260 -3.50 -9.16 11.32
C ALA A 260 -2.06 -8.86 11.80
N GLU A 261 -1.11 -8.72 10.88
CA GLU A 261 0.25 -8.26 11.15
C GLU A 261 0.68 -7.23 10.08
N PHE A 262 1.30 -6.14 10.52
CA PHE A 262 1.78 -5.06 9.64
C PHE A 262 2.93 -4.29 10.32
N HIS A 263 3.65 -3.44 9.61
CA HIS A 263 4.76 -2.68 10.16
C HIS A 263 4.30 -1.29 10.58
N GLN A 264 4.54 -0.96 11.84
CA GLN A 264 4.36 0.38 12.37
C GLN A 264 5.71 1.09 12.40
N VAL A 265 5.70 2.33 11.91
CA VAL A 265 6.76 3.31 12.03
C VAL A 265 6.38 4.25 13.15
N GLU A 266 7.27 4.48 14.10
CA GLU A 266 7.04 5.41 15.20
C GLU A 266 8.28 6.28 15.43
N GLY A 267 8.05 7.57 15.67
CA GLY A 267 9.06 8.53 16.08
C GLY A 267 8.62 9.26 17.33
N LEU A 268 9.58 9.59 18.21
CA LEU A 268 9.34 10.41 19.39
C LEU A 268 10.52 11.33 19.69
N VAL A 269 10.22 12.48 20.29
CA VAL A 269 11.19 13.44 20.79
C VAL A 269 10.86 13.73 22.25
N CYS A 270 11.86 13.59 23.11
CA CYS A 270 11.78 13.82 24.55
C CYS A 270 12.73 14.97 24.88
N ASP A 271 12.19 16.11 25.30
CA ASP A 271 12.96 17.30 25.66
C ASP A 271 12.20 18.18 26.66
N ARG A 272 12.87 19.19 27.22
CA ARG A 272 12.26 20.15 28.14
C ARG A 272 11.39 21.15 27.38
N GLY A 273 10.18 21.38 27.86
CA GLY A 273 9.29 22.44 27.35
C GLY A 273 8.74 22.22 25.93
N LEU A 274 8.75 21.00 25.39
CA LEU A 274 8.15 20.74 24.08
C LEU A 274 6.66 21.07 24.08
N THR A 275 6.20 21.64 22.97
CA THR A 275 4.84 22.09 22.74
C THR A 275 4.21 21.36 21.55
N LEU A 276 2.91 21.58 21.35
CA LEU A 276 2.22 21.10 20.16
C LEU A 276 2.78 21.69 18.85
N GLY A 277 3.30 22.91 18.92
CA GLY A 277 3.95 23.56 17.78
C GLY A 277 5.22 22.84 17.34
N ASP A 278 6.00 22.32 18.30
CA ASP A 278 7.21 21.54 18.02
C ASP A 278 6.85 20.20 17.34
N LEU A 279 5.78 19.54 17.79
CA LEU A 279 5.26 18.35 17.12
C LEU A 279 4.88 18.65 15.68
N ILE A 280 4.10 19.70 15.43
CA ILE A 280 3.72 20.12 14.08
C ILE A 280 4.95 20.43 13.22
N GLY A 281 5.95 21.12 13.78
CA GLY A 281 7.20 21.44 13.08
C GLY A 281 7.99 20.20 12.67
N VAL A 282 8.18 19.25 13.59
CA VAL A 282 8.85 17.97 13.32
C VAL A 282 8.10 17.16 12.26
N LEU A 283 6.76 17.12 12.35
CA LEU A 283 5.93 16.44 11.36
C LEU A 283 6.05 17.08 9.97
N HIS A 284 6.03 18.41 9.87
CA HIS A 284 6.25 19.10 8.59
C HIS A 284 7.61 18.76 7.98
N GLU A 285 8.69 18.76 8.76
CA GLU A 285 10.02 18.38 8.28
C GLU A 285 10.05 16.92 7.83
N PHE A 286 9.52 16.00 8.64
CA PHE A 286 9.47 14.56 8.35
C PHE A 286 8.72 14.27 7.05
N PHE A 287 7.50 14.79 6.90
CA PHE A 287 6.67 14.54 5.72
C PHE A 287 7.16 15.30 4.49
N THR A 288 7.82 16.46 4.64
CA THR A 288 8.48 17.14 3.51
C THR A 288 9.58 16.28 2.93
N ARG A 289 10.43 15.68 3.78
CA ARG A 289 11.43 14.67 3.35
C ARG A 289 10.79 13.41 2.79
N LEU A 290 9.55 13.09 3.18
CA LEU A 290 8.79 11.99 2.59
C LEU A 290 8.23 12.31 1.19
N GLY A 291 8.30 13.57 0.75
CA GLY A 291 7.68 14.05 -0.50
C GLY A 291 6.20 14.44 -0.35
N LEU A 292 5.73 14.68 0.87
CA LEU A 292 4.35 15.00 1.24
C LEU A 292 4.25 16.35 2.00
N PRO A 293 4.54 17.49 1.35
CA PRO A 293 4.66 18.78 2.05
C PRO A 293 3.32 19.38 2.51
N ARG A 294 2.19 18.92 1.95
CA ARG A 294 0.86 19.48 2.21
C ARG A 294 0.16 18.73 3.33
N LEU A 295 0.36 19.20 4.57
CA LEU A 295 -0.25 18.61 5.77
C LEU A 295 -1.47 19.38 6.27
N ARG A 296 -2.37 18.65 6.93
CA ARG A 296 -3.45 19.14 7.79
C ARG A 296 -3.53 18.28 9.03
N PHE A 297 -3.94 18.89 10.13
CA PHE A 297 -4.07 18.21 11.42
C PHE A 297 -5.52 18.27 11.88
N LYS A 298 -6.01 17.16 12.43
CA LYS A 298 -7.35 17.06 12.99
C LYS A 298 -7.23 16.59 14.44
N PRO A 299 -7.87 17.26 15.41
CA PRO A 299 -7.89 16.77 16.80
C PRO A 299 -8.40 15.33 16.86
N ALA A 300 -7.73 14.53 17.65
CA ALA A 300 -8.02 13.11 17.83
C ALA A 300 -8.00 12.75 19.32
N TYR A 301 -8.26 11.49 19.62
CA TYR A 301 -8.14 10.95 20.97
C TYR A 301 -7.25 9.71 20.92
N ASN A 302 -6.19 9.70 21.73
CA ASN A 302 -5.51 8.47 22.12
C ASN A 302 -5.41 8.46 23.66
N PRO A 303 -5.56 7.29 24.32
CA PRO A 303 -5.54 7.21 25.79
C PRO A 303 -4.27 7.77 26.43
N TYR A 304 -3.15 7.64 25.73
CA TYR A 304 -1.82 7.96 26.22
C TYR A 304 -1.26 9.30 25.74
N THR A 305 -2.04 10.08 24.96
CA THR A 305 -1.62 11.41 24.52
C THR A 305 -2.67 12.50 24.77
N GLU A 306 -2.22 13.65 25.26
CA GLU A 306 -3.02 14.87 25.38
C GLU A 306 -2.10 16.10 25.25
N PRO A 307 -2.27 16.95 24.22
CA PRO A 307 -3.20 16.84 23.08
C PRO A 307 -2.82 15.74 22.07
N SER A 308 -3.81 15.30 21.26
CA SER A 308 -3.65 14.31 20.18
C SER A 308 -4.14 14.85 18.83
N MET A 309 -3.49 14.47 17.74
CA MET A 309 -3.91 14.83 16.38
C MET A 309 -3.67 13.72 15.34
N GLU A 310 -4.66 13.51 14.49
CA GLU A 310 -4.53 12.79 13.22
C GLU A 310 -3.82 13.68 12.19
N ILE A 311 -3.00 13.05 11.34
CA ILE A 311 -2.20 13.70 10.32
C ILE A 311 -2.79 13.35 8.95
N PHE A 312 -3.15 14.36 8.19
CA PHE A 312 -3.66 14.23 6.82
C PHE A 312 -2.68 14.84 5.84
N SER A 313 -2.40 14.13 4.74
CA SER A 313 -1.64 14.64 3.60
C SER A 313 -2.50 14.65 2.34
N TYR A 314 -2.31 15.67 1.50
CA TYR A 314 -2.94 15.68 0.18
C TYR A 314 -2.15 14.79 -0.80
N SER A 315 -2.83 13.84 -1.45
CA SER A 315 -2.25 13.05 -2.54
C SER A 315 -2.61 13.68 -3.88
N GLU A 316 -1.60 14.14 -4.62
CA GLU A 316 -1.79 14.68 -5.99
C GLU A 316 -2.25 13.58 -6.96
N GLN A 317 -1.84 12.32 -6.75
CA GLN A 317 -2.26 11.18 -7.57
C GLN A 317 -3.75 10.87 -7.42
N LEU A 318 -4.27 10.94 -6.18
CA LEU A 318 -5.66 10.61 -5.86
C LEU A 318 -6.58 11.84 -5.72
N LYS A 319 -6.01 13.05 -5.83
CA LYS A 319 -6.67 14.35 -5.67
C LYS A 319 -7.50 14.49 -4.39
N LYS A 320 -7.09 13.83 -3.30
CA LYS A 320 -7.82 13.81 -2.02
C LYS A 320 -6.89 13.90 -0.82
N TRP A 321 -7.43 14.41 0.29
CA TRP A 321 -6.79 14.31 1.60
C TRP A 321 -6.89 12.89 2.11
N MET A 322 -5.77 12.35 2.59
CA MET A 322 -5.70 11.01 3.15
C MET A 322 -5.01 11.05 4.50
N GLU A 323 -5.52 10.25 5.42
CA GLU A 323 -4.89 10.03 6.72
C GLU A 323 -3.58 9.26 6.51
N VAL A 324 -2.48 9.87 6.94
CA VAL A 324 -1.13 9.35 6.80
C VAL A 324 -0.50 8.94 8.13
N GLY A 325 -1.11 9.29 9.27
CA GLY A 325 -0.62 8.90 10.58
C GLY A 325 -1.42 9.52 11.72
N ASN A 326 -1.01 9.20 12.94
CA ASN A 326 -1.55 9.73 14.19
C ASN A 326 -0.38 10.20 15.07
N SER A 327 -0.62 11.18 15.94
CA SER A 327 0.39 11.78 16.79
C SER A 327 -0.21 12.41 18.04
N GLY A 328 0.65 12.75 18.99
CA GLY A 328 0.26 13.50 20.17
C GLY A 328 1.41 13.74 21.14
N MET A 329 1.08 14.37 22.26
CA MET A 329 2.00 14.61 23.36
C MET A 329 1.71 13.60 24.47
N PHE A 330 2.69 12.80 24.91
CA PHE A 330 2.44 11.80 25.95
C PHE A 330 1.99 12.45 27.25
N ARG A 331 0.98 11.81 27.85
CA ARG A 331 0.36 12.27 29.08
C ARG A 331 1.34 12.31 30.26
N PRO A 332 1.23 13.29 31.17
CA PRO A 332 2.01 13.29 32.42
C PRO A 332 1.79 12.01 33.24
N GLU A 333 0.59 11.44 33.24
CA GLU A 333 0.27 10.20 33.96
C GLU A 333 1.00 8.97 33.41
N MET A 334 1.47 9.03 32.16
CA MET A 334 2.36 8.04 31.58
C MET A 334 3.82 8.33 31.96
N LEU A 335 4.27 9.58 31.83
CA LEU A 335 5.68 9.95 31.91
C LEU A 335 6.20 10.10 33.36
N ARG A 336 5.42 10.73 34.24
CA ARG A 336 5.84 11.06 35.61
C ARG A 336 6.05 9.81 36.47
N PRO A 337 5.23 8.74 36.40
CA PRO A 337 5.51 7.49 37.11
C PRO A 337 6.82 6.82 36.67
N MET A 338 7.27 7.05 35.43
CA MET A 338 8.57 6.55 34.97
C MET A 338 9.74 7.24 35.69
N GLY A 339 9.54 8.42 36.27
CA GLY A 339 10.56 9.23 36.92
C GLY A 339 11.11 10.37 36.06
N LEU A 340 10.46 10.70 34.94
CA LEU A 340 10.86 11.85 34.11
C LEU A 340 10.54 13.18 34.82
N PRO A 341 11.46 14.18 34.79
CA PRO A 341 11.23 15.48 35.41
C PRO A 341 9.98 16.20 34.92
N GLU A 342 9.38 17.06 35.75
CA GLU A 342 8.09 17.71 35.46
C GLU A 342 8.09 18.66 34.25
N ASP A 343 9.24 19.22 33.91
CA ASP A 343 9.42 20.10 32.76
C ASP A 343 9.79 19.37 31.47
N VAL A 344 9.95 18.03 31.54
CA VAL A 344 10.17 17.18 30.37
C VAL A 344 8.83 16.75 29.77
N ASN A 345 8.69 16.99 28.47
CA ASN A 345 7.55 16.58 27.66
C ASN A 345 8.03 15.66 26.54
N VAL A 346 7.15 14.78 26.08
CA VAL A 346 7.44 13.87 24.97
C VAL A 346 6.37 14.04 23.90
N ILE A 347 6.81 14.30 22.68
CA ILE A 347 5.97 14.34 21.48
C ILE A 347 6.25 13.08 20.67
N ALA A 348 5.21 12.45 20.13
CA ALA A 348 5.34 11.21 19.38
C ALA A 348 4.35 11.15 18.21
N TRP A 349 4.69 10.38 17.20
CA TRP A 349 3.83 10.09 16.06
C TRP A 349 4.09 8.70 15.51
N GLY A 350 3.07 8.15 14.86
CA GLY A 350 3.15 6.84 14.23
C GLY A 350 2.37 6.78 12.93
N LEU A 351 2.83 5.92 12.03
CA LEU A 351 2.13 5.57 10.81
C LEU A 351 2.42 4.13 10.37
N SER A 352 1.58 3.57 9.51
CA SER A 352 1.85 2.28 8.86
C SER A 352 2.88 2.46 7.75
N LEU A 353 3.76 1.47 7.58
CA LEU A 353 4.69 1.41 6.45
C LEU A 353 4.00 0.96 5.14
N GLU A 354 2.99 0.11 5.25
CA GLU A 354 2.27 -0.49 4.14
C GLU A 354 1.49 0.55 3.35
N ARG A 355 0.76 1.47 4.02
CA ARG A 355 -0.09 2.45 3.34
C ARG A 355 0.71 3.39 2.41
N PRO A 356 1.82 4.03 2.82
CA PRO A 356 2.69 4.78 1.92
C PRO A 356 3.29 3.92 0.80
N THR A 357 3.65 2.67 1.10
CA THR A 357 4.21 1.74 0.10
C THR A 357 3.20 1.38 -0.99
N MET A 358 1.95 1.14 -0.60
CA MET A 358 0.85 0.87 -1.51
C MET A 358 0.59 2.04 -2.45
N ILE A 359 0.56 3.27 -1.92
CA ILE A 359 0.40 4.49 -2.73
C ILE A 359 1.60 4.67 -3.68
N LEU A 360 2.83 4.52 -3.18
CA LEU A 360 4.04 4.74 -3.97
C LEU A 360 4.14 3.79 -5.18
N TYR A 361 3.74 2.53 -5.02
CA TYR A 361 3.83 1.52 -6.06
C TYR A 361 2.50 1.21 -6.77
N GLY A 362 1.41 1.92 -6.44
CA GLY A 362 0.09 1.71 -7.06
C GLY A 362 -0.50 0.33 -6.77
N ILE A 363 -0.38 -0.14 -5.52
CA ILE A 363 -0.90 -1.45 -5.08
C ILE A 363 -2.22 -1.24 -4.33
N ASP A 364 -3.31 -1.81 -4.85
CA ASP A 364 -4.65 -1.62 -4.27
C ASP A 364 -5.00 -2.57 -3.13
N ASN A 365 -4.27 -3.68 -2.98
CA ASN A 365 -4.56 -4.72 -1.99
C ASN A 365 -3.29 -5.07 -1.23
N ILE A 366 -3.32 -4.89 0.09
CA ILE A 366 -2.17 -5.07 0.97
C ILE A 366 -1.60 -6.50 0.94
N ARG A 367 -2.44 -7.49 0.64
CA ARG A 367 -2.06 -8.91 0.52
C ARG A 367 -1.18 -9.20 -0.70
N ASP A 368 -1.23 -8.34 -1.72
CA ASP A 368 -0.35 -8.43 -2.89
C ASP A 368 1.02 -7.81 -2.60
N LEU A 369 1.13 -7.02 -1.53
CA LEU A 369 2.37 -6.41 -1.04
C LEU A 369 3.07 -7.28 0.00
N PHE A 370 2.35 -7.87 0.95
CA PHE A 370 2.95 -8.57 2.08
C PHE A 370 2.32 -9.96 2.30
N GLY A 371 3.18 -10.94 2.64
CA GLY A 371 2.80 -12.32 2.96
C GLY A 371 3.28 -13.34 1.93
N HIS A 372 3.03 -14.62 2.21
CA HIS A 372 3.49 -15.74 1.39
C HIS A 372 2.84 -15.82 -0.01
N LYS A 373 1.77 -15.05 -0.25
CA LYS A 373 1.06 -14.98 -1.55
C LYS A 373 1.57 -13.87 -2.47
N VAL A 374 2.63 -13.16 -2.07
CA VAL A 374 3.19 -12.05 -2.85
C VAL A 374 3.63 -12.50 -4.25
N ASN A 375 3.34 -11.65 -5.26
CA ASN A 375 3.75 -11.93 -6.63
C ASN A 375 5.26 -11.63 -6.81
N LEU A 376 6.08 -12.68 -6.94
CA LEU A 376 7.52 -12.53 -7.14
C LEU A 376 7.88 -11.75 -8.42
N SER A 377 7.06 -11.80 -9.46
CA SER A 377 7.29 -11.02 -10.68
C SER A 377 7.16 -9.52 -10.43
N MET A 378 6.27 -9.11 -9.51
CA MET A 378 6.17 -7.73 -9.06
C MET A 378 7.46 -7.30 -8.37
N ILE A 379 7.99 -8.12 -7.46
CA ILE A 379 9.24 -7.83 -6.74
C ILE A 379 10.42 -7.65 -7.72
N LYS A 380 10.49 -8.52 -8.74
CA LYS A 380 11.56 -8.46 -9.77
C LYS A 380 11.51 -7.19 -10.63
N LYS A 381 10.31 -6.73 -10.97
CA LYS A 381 10.08 -5.56 -11.83
C LYS A 381 9.98 -4.24 -11.06
N ASN A 382 9.88 -4.29 -9.74
CA ASN A 382 9.62 -3.12 -8.92
C ASN A 382 10.78 -2.10 -9.02
N PRO A 383 10.49 -0.82 -9.33
CA PRO A 383 11.51 0.20 -9.51
C PRO A 383 12.25 0.52 -8.20
N ILE A 384 13.25 1.39 -8.29
CA ILE A 384 13.92 1.94 -7.10
C ILE A 384 12.92 2.78 -6.32
N CYS A 385 12.95 2.65 -4.99
CA CYS A 385 12.18 3.53 -4.10
C CYS A 385 12.80 4.94 -4.15
N ARG A 386 12.04 5.91 -4.68
CA ARG A 386 12.46 7.32 -4.78
C ARG A 386 11.93 8.21 -3.66
N LEU A 387 11.46 7.59 -2.59
CA LEU A 387 10.90 8.31 -1.46
C LEU A 387 12.04 9.04 -0.73
N GLY A 388 11.93 10.37 -0.60
CA GLY A 388 12.96 11.22 0.00
C GLY A 388 14.25 11.41 -0.81
N LEU A 389 14.14 11.33 -2.14
CA LEU A 389 15.19 11.75 -3.09
C LEU A 389 14.87 13.09 -3.73
#